data_AF-A0A359HJV7-F1
#
_entry.id   AF-A0A359HJV7-F1
#
_cell.length_a   1.000
_cell.length_b   1.000
_cell.length_c   1.000
_cell.angle_alpha   90.00
_cell.angle_beta   90.00
_cell.angle_gamma   90.00
#
_symmetry.space_group_name_H-M   'P 1'
#
loop_
_entity.id
_entity.type
_entity.pdbx_description
1 polymer ?
#
loop_
_entity_poly.entity_id
_entity_poly.type
_entity_poly.pdbx_seq_one_letter_code
_entity_poly.pdbx_strand_id
1 'polypeptide(L)' 'AGAGPRDSLMLAVKRISGWSLRRARGTIEIVVVLVGWLLGGPLGFGTVIFALVIGPAVQWGFKIFKVEPHRPLEVEPV' A
#
# COMPACT_ATOMS: atom_id res chain seq x y z
N ALA A 1 3.85 -16.71 2.26
CA ALA A 1 2.52 -16.31 1.75
C ALA A 1 2.71 -15.27 0.66
N GLY A 2 2.09 -15.45 -0.51
CA GLY A 2 2.19 -14.48 -1.60
C GLY A 2 1.40 -13.21 -1.26
N ALA A 3 2.02 -12.04 -1.38
CA ALA A 3 1.32 -10.77 -1.22
C ALA A 3 0.24 -10.63 -2.30
N GLY A 4 -0.97 -10.22 -1.94
CA GLY A 4 -2.03 -9.95 -2.92
C GLY A 4 -1.62 -8.85 -3.91
N PRO A 5 -2.34 -8.67 -5.03
CA PRO A 5 -1.98 -7.67 -6.06
C PRO A 5 -1.80 -6.25 -5.50
N ARG A 6 -2.66 -5.85 -4.55
CA ARG A 6 -2.61 -4.53 -3.90
C ARG A 6 -1.39 -4.36 -2.99
N ASP A 7 -1.06 -5.41 -2.24
CA ASP A 7 0.09 -5.40 -1.33
C ASP A 7 1.39 -5.45 -2.13
N SER A 8 1.40 -6.21 -3.23
CA SER A 8 2.51 -6.23 -4.19
C SER A 8 2.74 -4.87 -4.81
N LEU A 9 1.68 -4.14 -5.19
CA LEU A 9 1.78 -2.75 -5.66
C LEU A 9 2.33 -1.83 -4.57
N MET A 10 1.85 -1.93 -3.33
CA MET A 10 2.38 -1.17 -2.20
C MET A 10 3.88 -1.43 -1.97
N LEU A 11 4.30 -2.70 -2.03
CA LEU A 11 5.71 -3.10 -1.86
C LEU A 11 6.57 -2.60 -3.03
N ALA A 12 6.07 -2.68 -4.27
CA ALA A 12 6.73 -2.14 -5.45
C ALA A 12 6.91 -0.62 -5.32
N VAL A 13 5.85 0.12 -4.97
CA VAL A 13 5.92 1.58 -4.75
C VAL A 13 6.95 1.92 -3.66
N LYS A 14 6.95 1.21 -2.53
CA LYS A 14 7.98 1.37 -1.48
C LYS A 14 9.39 1.15 -2.04
N ARG A 15 9.60 0.09 -2.83
CA ARG A 15 10.92 -0.27 -3.38
C ARG A 15 11.43 0.78 -4.36
N ILE A 16 10.59 1.26 -5.27
CA ILE A 16 11.00 2.23 -6.31
C ILE A 16 11.15 3.65 -5.77
N SER A 17 10.33 4.06 -4.79
CA SER A 17 10.31 5.44 -4.28
C SER A 17 11.11 5.64 -2.99
N GLY A 18 11.50 4.55 -2.31
CA GLY A 18 12.10 4.60 -0.97
C GLY A 18 11.11 5.02 0.13
N TRP A 19 9.82 5.12 -0.17
CA TRP A 19 8.82 5.57 0.82
C TRP A 19 8.53 4.52 1.90
N SER A 20 8.10 5.00 3.07
CA SER A 20 7.55 4.12 4.12
C SER A 20 6.30 3.39 3.63
N LEU A 21 6.04 2.18 4.18
CA LEU A 21 4.81 1.41 3.93
C LEU A 21 3.55 2.25 4.12
N ARG A 22 3.52 3.09 5.16
CA ARG A 22 2.43 4.04 5.42
C ARG A 22 2.13 4.93 4.22
N ARG A 23 3.17 5.61 3.71
CA ARG A 23 3.05 6.55 2.58
C ARG A 23 2.63 5.82 1.32
N ALA A 24 3.30 4.71 0.98
CA ALA A 24 2.95 3.92 -0.19
C ALA A 24 1.49 3.45 -0.18
N ARG A 25 1.04 2.86 0.93
CA ARG A 25 -0.33 2.34 1.06
C ARG A 25 -1.38 3.45 1.06
N GLY A 26 -1.12 4.54 1.79
CA GLY A 26 -2.02 5.69 1.87
C GLY A 26 -2.21 6.37 0.52
N THR A 27 -1.12 6.63 -0.21
CA THR A 27 -1.22 7.25 -1.54
C THR A 27 -1.99 6.38 -2.53
N ILE A 28 -1.75 5.07 -2.55
CA ILE A 28 -2.53 4.14 -3.40
C ILE A 28 -4.02 4.22 -3.07
N GLU A 29 -4.39 4.21 -1.78
CA GLU A 29 -5.79 4.27 -1.38
C GLU A 29 -6.43 5.60 -1.75
N ILE A 30 -5.74 6.71 -1.50
CA ILE A 30 -6.23 8.06 -1.83
C ILE A 30 -6.48 8.16 -3.34
N VAL A 31 -5.55 7.69 -4.18
CA VAL A 31 -5.73 7.70 -5.64
C VAL A 31 -6.92 6.85 -6.06
N VAL A 32 -7.05 5.63 -5.54
CA VAL A 32 -8.17 4.73 -5.86
C VAL A 32 -9.52 5.35 -5.44
N VAL A 33 -9.60 5.92 -4.25
CA VAL A 33 -10.81 6.60 -3.74
C VAL A 33 -11.17 7.80 -4.61
N LEU A 34 -10.18 8.64 -4.96
CA LEU A 34 -10.41 9.80 -5.82
C LEU A 34 -10.89 9.39 -7.21
N VAL A 35 -10.27 8.38 -7.82
CA VAL A 35 -10.70 7.85 -9.12
C VAL A 35 -12.12 7.29 -9.02
N GLY A 36 -12.42 6.48 -8.01
CA GLY A 36 -13.76 5.94 -7.80
C GLY A 36 -14.82 7.02 -7.62
N TRP A 37 -14.49 8.10 -6.88
CA TRP A 37 -15.38 9.24 -6.71
C TRP A 37 -15.61 10.02 -8.02
N LEU A 38 -14.55 10.26 -8.80
CA LEU A 38 -14.65 10.91 -10.12
C LEU A 38 -15.48 10.09 -11.12
N LEU A 39 -15.51 8.76 -10.97
CA LEU A 39 -16.37 7.86 -11.75
C LEU A 39 -17.83 7.82 -11.27
N GLY A 40 -18.22 8.67 -10.31
CA GLY A 40 -19.57 8.75 -9.75
C GLY A 40 -19.81 7.83 -8.54
N GLY A 41 -18.77 7.21 -7.99
CA GLY A 41 -18.86 6.40 -6.78
C GLY A 41 -19.13 7.23 -5.53
N PRO A 42 -19.82 6.68 -4.51
CA PRO A 42 -20.11 7.40 -3.28
C PRO A 42 -18.84 7.65 -2.45
N LEU A 43 -18.65 8.89 -2.00
CA LEU A 43 -17.58 9.28 -1.09
C LEU A 43 -18.19 9.70 0.25
N GLY A 44 -17.98 8.90 1.29
CA GLY A 44 -18.47 9.16 2.64
C GLY A 44 -17.34 9.41 3.64
N PHE A 45 -17.71 9.89 4.84
CA PHE A 45 -16.75 10.12 5.94
C PHE A 45 -15.95 8.87 6.30
N GLY A 46 -16.60 7.70 6.33
CA GLY A 46 -15.92 6.43 6.60
C GLY A 46 -14.81 6.12 5.58
N THR A 47 -15.04 6.43 4.31
CA THR A 47 -14.06 6.24 3.23
C THR A 47 -12.85 7.15 3.40
N VAL A 48 -13.09 8.42 3.77
CA VAL A 48 -12.01 9.39 4.00
C VAL A 48 -11.15 8.96 5.20
N ILE A 49 -11.79 8.59 6.32
CA ILE A 49 -11.09 8.10 7.52
C ILE A 49 -10.28 6.85 7.17
N PHE A 50 -10.87 5.89 6.47
CA PHE A 50 -10.19 4.69 6.02
C PHE A 50 -8.96 5.00 5.16
N ALA A 51 -9.09 5.88 4.17
CA ALA A 51 -7.99 6.24 3.27
C ALA A 51 -6.78 6.86 4.00
N LEU A 52 -7.03 7.60 5.07
CA LEU A 52 -6.00 8.21 5.89
C LEU A 52 -5.36 7.23 6.89
N VAL A 53 -6.16 6.31 7.45
CA VAL A 53 -5.75 5.41 8.55
C VAL A 53 -5.13 4.10 8.06
N ILE A 54 -5.48 3.63 6.86
CA ILE A 54 -5.02 2.32 6.37
C ILE A 54 -3.50 2.22 6.24
N GLY A 55 -2.83 3.31 5.83
CA GLY A 55 -1.38 3.34 5.72
C GLY A 55 -0.67 3.12 7.06
N PRO A 56 -0.94 3.96 8.09
CA PRO A 56 -0.42 3.74 9.44
C PRO A 56 -0.74 2.35 9.99
N ALA A 57 -1.98 1.87 9.82
CA ALA A 57 -2.42 0.57 10.32
C ALA A 57 -1.60 -0.59 9.70
N VAL A 58 -1.40 -0.58 8.38
CA VAL A 58 -0.58 -1.57 7.70
C VAL A 58 0.87 -1.53 8.17
N GLN A 59 1.45 -0.33 8.31
CA GLN A 59 2.82 -0.21 8.80
C GLN A 59 2.98 -0.76 10.22
N TRP A 60 1.98 -0.53 11.09
CA TRP A 60 1.97 -1.09 12.45
C TRP A 60 1.84 -2.60 12.45
N GLY A 61 0.94 -3.17 11.63
CA GLY A 61 0.83 -4.62 11.46
C GLY A 61 2.16 -5.25 11.03
N PHE A 62 2.82 -4.68 10.03
CA PHE A 62 4.13 -5.17 9.57
C PHE A 62 5.19 -5.11 10.66
N LYS A 63 5.19 -4.07 11.50
CA LYS A 63 6.12 -3.97 12.63
C LYS A 63 5.82 -5.00 13.72
N ILE A 64 4.55 -5.18 14.09
CA ILE A 64 4.14 -6.11 15.15
C ILE A 64 4.48 -7.55 14.76
N PHE A 65 4.18 -7.93 13.51
CA PHE A 65 4.41 -9.28 13.01
C PHE A 65 5.80 -9.48 12.41
N LYS A 66 6.69 -8.48 12.49
CA LYS A 66 8.06 -8.50 11.94
C LYS A 66 8.09 -8.98 10.48
N VAL A 67 7.16 -8.48 9.67
CA VAL A 67 7.02 -8.89 8.27
C VAL A 67 8.14 -8.24 7.45
N GLU A 68 9.05 -9.08 6.97
CA GLU A 68 10.11 -8.66 6.06
C GLU A 68 9.60 -8.74 4.61
N PRO A 69 9.68 -7.64 3.83
CA PRO A 69 9.45 -7.71 2.40
C PRO A 69 10.45 -8.69 1.79
N HIS A 70 9.96 -9.66 1.02
CA HIS A 70 10.82 -10.61 0.31
C HIS A 70 11.83 -9.83 -0.54
N ARG A 71 13.13 -10.02 -0.24
CA ARG A 71 14.20 -9.45 -1.04
C ARG A 71 14.15 -10.18 -2.38
N PRO A 72 13.98 -9.47 -3.50
CA PRO A 72 14.06 -10.11 -4.80
C PRO A 72 15.46 -10.67 -4.93
N LEU A 73 15.54 -11.96 -5.26
CA LEU A 73 16.78 -12.61 -5.62
C LEU A 73 17.45 -11.74 -6.69
N GLU A 74 18.69 -11.32 -6.45
CA GLU A 74 19.55 -10.85 -7.54
C GLU A 74 19.58 -12.01 -8.52
N VAL A 75 18.83 -11.87 -9.62
CA VAL A 75 18.91 -12.81 -10.72
C VAL A 75 20.30 -12.58 -11.28
N GLU A 76 21.25 -13.43 -10.90
CA GLU A 76 22.56 -13.39 -11.52
C GLU A 76 22.34 -13.47 -13.03
N PRO A 77 22.92 -12.54 -13.81
CA PRO A 77 22.81 -12.60 -15.25
C PRO A 77 23.49 -13.89 -15.71
N VAL A 78 22.67 -14.83 -16.19
CA VAL A 78 23.11 -16.02 -16.93
C VAL A 78 23.67 -15.64 -18.28
#